data_AF-A0A0Q2X4X6-F1
#
_entry.id   AF-A0A0Q2X4X6-F1
#
_cell.length_a   1.000
_cell.length_b   1.000
_cell.length_c   1.000
_cell.angle_alpha   90.00
_cell.angle_beta   90.00
_cell.angle_gamma   90.00
#
_symmetry.space_group_name_H-M   'P 1'
#
loop_
_entity.id
_entity.type
_entity.pdbx_description
1 polymer ?
#
loop_
_entity_poly.entity_id
_entity_poly.type
_entity_poly.pdbx_seq_one_letter_code
_entity_poly.pdbx_strand_id
1 'polypeptide(L)'
;MDCTAPAPERFPDDSIDMGSGFDCFDPIAHTLDIQGEQLSNRLLLKDVLQGQGFVNYAAEWWHYTYQPEPYPGTYFDFPIDRSSLG
;
A
#
# COMPACT_ATOMS: atom_id res chain seq x y z
N MET A 1 -16.92 3.78 8.64
CA MET A 1 -16.43 4.59 7.51
C MET A 1 -16.24 3.65 6.35
N ASP A 2 -16.75 4.00 5.18
CA ASP A 2 -16.69 3.12 4.01
C ASP A 2 -15.41 3.44 3.22
N CYS A 3 -14.48 2.48 3.13
CA CYS A 3 -13.22 2.66 2.42
C CYS A 3 -13.38 2.61 0.88
N THR A 4 -14.56 2.24 0.39
CA THR A 4 -14.90 2.21 -1.04
C THR A 4 -15.67 3.45 -1.49
N ALA A 5 -16.16 4.28 -0.55
CA ALA A 5 -16.85 5.53 -0.83
C ALA A 5 -16.01 6.51 -1.66
N PRO A 6 -16.58 7.57 -2.26
CA PRO A 6 -15.79 8.62 -2.91
C PRO A 6 -14.74 9.24 -1.97
N ALA A 7 -13.60 9.70 -2.52
CA ALA A 7 -12.46 10.18 -1.73
C ALA A 7 -12.80 11.18 -0.60
N PRO A 8 -13.69 12.18 -0.78
CA PRO A 8 -14.05 13.12 0.30
C PRO A 8 -14.79 12.49 1.49
N GLU A 9 -15.30 11.27 1.33
CA GLU A 9 -16.10 10.55 2.33
C GLU A 9 -15.30 9.43 3.04
N ARG A 10 -14.09 9.13 2.55
CA ARG A 10 -13.17 8.15 3.14
C ARG A 10 -12.42 8.71 4.33
N PHE A 11 -11.74 7.82 5.07
CA PHE A 11 -10.81 8.23 6.11
C PHE A 11 -9.70 9.06 5.47
N PRO A 12 -9.32 10.22 6.05
CA PRO A 12 -8.22 11.00 5.53
C PRO A 12 -6.89 10.31 5.89
N ASP A 13 -6.46 9.38 5.04
CA ASP A 13 -5.21 8.61 5.17
C ASP A 13 -4.00 9.33 4.56
N ASP A 14 -4.13 10.63 4.26
CA ASP A 14 -3.14 11.49 3.61
C ASP A 14 -2.68 11.01 2.21
N SER A 15 -3.37 10.03 1.60
CA SER A 15 -3.08 9.61 0.23
C SER A 15 -3.76 10.52 -0.80
N ILE A 16 -3.19 10.56 -2.02
CA ILE A 16 -3.97 10.98 -3.20
C ILE A 16 -5.08 9.96 -3.47
N ASP A 17 -6.06 10.27 -4.32
CA ASP A 17 -7.13 9.31 -4.61
C ASP A 17 -6.60 8.06 -5.33
N MET A 18 -6.56 6.96 -4.60
CA MET A 18 -6.17 5.64 -5.09
C MET A 18 -7.38 4.77 -5.42
N GLY A 19 -8.62 5.26 -5.32
CA GLY A 19 -9.84 4.49 -5.62
C GLY A 19 -10.35 3.61 -4.48
N SER A 20 -9.56 3.43 -3.43
CA SER A 20 -9.98 2.93 -2.11
C SER A 20 -9.21 3.69 -1.03
N GLY A 21 -9.64 3.58 0.23
CA GLY A 21 -8.79 3.96 1.36
C GLY A 21 -7.66 2.95 1.58
N PHE A 22 -6.65 3.36 2.34
CA PHE A 22 -5.66 2.47 2.95
C PHE A 22 -6.34 1.43 3.87
N ASP A 23 -5.77 0.23 3.98
CA ASP A 23 -6.31 -0.92 4.75
C ASP A 23 -7.75 -1.34 4.36
N CYS A 24 -8.12 -1.15 3.09
CA CYS A 24 -9.41 -1.56 2.56
C CYS A 24 -9.39 -3.01 2.03
N PHE A 25 -9.91 -3.98 2.78
CA PHE A 25 -9.95 -5.39 2.35
C PHE A 25 -11.11 -5.73 1.39
N ASP A 26 -11.33 -4.88 0.38
CA ASP A 26 -12.31 -5.08 -0.70
C ASP A 26 -11.57 -5.26 -2.05
N PRO A 27 -12.09 -6.04 -3.03
CA PRO A 27 -11.46 -6.21 -4.33
C PRO A 27 -11.10 -4.90 -5.06
N ILE A 28 -11.79 -3.79 -4.77
CA ILE A 28 -11.40 -2.48 -5.33
C ILE A 28 -9.98 -2.05 -4.91
N ALA A 29 -9.42 -2.59 -3.83
CA ALA A 29 -8.05 -2.36 -3.40
C ALA A 29 -7.00 -3.12 -4.23
N HIS A 30 -7.39 -4.12 -5.01
CA HIS A 30 -6.48 -4.85 -5.89
C HIS A 30 -5.86 -3.89 -6.89
N THR A 31 -4.53 -3.93 -7.04
CA THR A 31 -3.73 -2.92 -7.75
C THR A 31 -4.27 -2.57 -9.15
N LEU A 32 -4.81 -3.56 -9.88
CA LEU A 32 -5.26 -3.40 -11.27
C LEU A 32 -6.78 -3.34 -11.46
N ASP A 33 -7.59 -3.59 -10.44
CA ASP A 33 -9.06 -3.67 -10.55
C ASP A 33 -9.73 -2.28 -10.37
N ILE A 34 -9.11 -1.25 -10.94
CA ILE A 34 -9.57 0.15 -10.94
C ILE A 34 -9.26 0.78 -12.31
N GLN A 35 -9.83 1.95 -12.62
CA GLN A 35 -9.62 2.64 -13.90
C GLN A 35 -9.30 4.12 -13.69
N GLY A 36 -9.01 4.83 -14.78
CA GLY A 36 -8.84 6.29 -14.77
C GLY A 36 -7.61 6.75 -13.98
N GLU A 37 -7.75 7.93 -13.38
CA GLU A 37 -6.66 8.57 -12.62
C GLU A 37 -6.21 7.70 -11.44
N GLN A 38 -7.12 6.98 -10.79
CA GLN A 38 -6.77 6.07 -9.69
C GLN A 38 -5.82 4.96 -10.15
N LEU A 39 -6.05 4.39 -11.35
CA LEU A 39 -5.12 3.40 -11.92
C LEU A 39 -3.77 4.04 -12.24
N SER A 40 -3.75 5.24 -12.83
CA SER A 40 -2.51 5.96 -13.10
C SER A 40 -1.70 6.23 -11.82
N ASN A 41 -2.37 6.59 -10.72
CA ASN A 41 -1.74 6.80 -9.42
C ASN A 41 -1.14 5.50 -8.85
N ARG A 42 -1.89 4.38 -8.94
CA ARG A 42 -1.39 3.06 -8.51
C ARG A 42 -0.19 2.60 -9.32
N LEU A 43 -0.22 2.79 -10.64
CA LEU A 43 0.89 2.42 -11.52
C LEU A 43 2.14 3.28 -11.28
N LEU A 44 1.97 4.58 -11.04
CA LEU A 44 3.09 5.45 -10.67
C LEU A 44 3.79 4.96 -9.39
N LEU A 45 3.03 4.68 -8.33
CA LEU A 45 3.57 4.14 -7.08
C LEU A 45 4.29 2.81 -7.32
N LYS A 46 3.64 1.91 -8.05
CA LYS A 46 4.17 0.58 -8.37
C LYS A 46 5.49 0.66 -9.13
N ASP A 47 5.53 1.42 -10.22
CA ASP A 47 6.72 1.50 -11.09
C ASP A 47 7.90 2.13 -10.36
N VAL A 48 7.66 3.18 -9.56
CA VAL A 48 8.70 3.83 -8.76
C VAL A 48 9.28 2.87 -7.73
N LEU A 49 8.43 2.18 -6.96
CA LEU A 49 8.89 1.25 -5.92
C LEU A 49 9.56 0.00 -6.53
N GLN A 50 9.04 -0.52 -7.63
CA GLN A 50 9.67 -1.63 -8.36
C GLN A 50 11.07 -1.26 -8.87
N GLY A 51 11.25 -0.02 -9.33
CA GLY A 51 12.58 0.50 -9.68
C GLY A 51 13.58 0.54 -8.51
N GLN A 52 13.11 0.49 -7.26
CA GLN A 52 13.93 0.47 -6.04
C GLN A 52 14.04 -0.93 -5.41
N GLY A 53 13.58 -1.98 -6.08
CA GLY A 53 13.66 -3.37 -5.59
C GLY A 53 12.47 -3.81 -4.73
N PHE A 54 11.38 -3.07 -4.72
CA PHE A 54 10.15 -3.53 -4.07
C PHE A 54 9.26 -4.34 -5.02
N VAL A 55 8.46 -5.24 -4.48
CA VAL A 55 7.49 -6.06 -5.22
C VAL A 55 6.11 -5.83 -4.65
N ASN A 56 5.17 -5.38 -5.50
CA ASN A 56 3.78 -5.15 -5.09
C ASN A 56 3.05 -6.47 -4.81
N TYR A 57 2.23 -6.49 -3.76
CA TYR A 57 1.21 -7.51 -3.54
C TYR A 57 -0.07 -7.12 -4.29
N ALA A 58 -0.50 -7.94 -5.24
CA ALA A 58 -1.53 -7.56 -6.21
C ALA A 58 -2.92 -7.25 -5.61
N ALA A 59 -3.23 -7.77 -4.42
CA ALA A 59 -4.52 -7.54 -3.78
C ALA A 59 -4.59 -6.24 -2.95
N GLU A 60 -3.45 -5.57 -2.73
CA GLU A 60 -3.37 -4.36 -1.90
C GLU A 60 -2.46 -3.34 -2.58
N TRP A 61 -3.04 -2.27 -3.15
CA TRP A 61 -2.26 -1.27 -3.91
C TRP A 61 -1.14 -0.59 -3.10
N TRP A 62 -1.26 -0.58 -1.77
CA TRP A 62 -0.30 0.00 -0.82
C TRP A 62 0.78 -0.98 -0.36
N HIS A 63 0.64 -2.29 -0.61
CA HIS A 63 1.51 -3.31 -0.03
C HIS A 63 2.69 -3.64 -0.94
N TYR A 64 3.90 -3.55 -0.38
CA TYR A 64 5.14 -3.87 -1.07
C TYR A 64 6.12 -4.62 -0.17
N THR A 65 6.79 -5.63 -0.71
CA THR A 65 7.90 -6.33 -0.05
C THR A 65 9.22 -5.96 -0.72
N TYR A 66 10.22 -5.56 0.06
CA TYR A 66 11.56 -5.31 -0.47
C TYR A 66 12.25 -6.62 -0.87
N GLN A 67 12.86 -6.68 -2.04
CA GLN A 67 13.67 -7.80 -2.51
C GLN A 67 15.06 -7.30 -2.92
N PRO A 68 16.14 -7.74 -2.26
CA PRO A 68 16.23 -8.92 -1.37
C PRO A 68 15.97 -8.59 0.11
N GLU A 69 14.85 -9.08 0.67
CA GLU A 69 14.54 -8.91 2.10
C GLU A 69 15.64 -9.54 2.99
N PRO A 70 16.15 -8.82 4.02
CA PRO A 70 17.21 -9.37 4.89
C PRO A 70 16.77 -10.50 5.82
N TYR A 71 15.49 -10.55 6.21
CA TYR A 71 14.97 -11.43 7.27
C TYR A 71 13.67 -12.17 6.89
N PRO A 72 13.59 -12.88 5.75
CA PRO A 72 12.32 -13.39 5.20
C PRO A 72 11.60 -14.46 6.05
N GLY A 73 12.30 -15.03 7.04
CA GLY A 73 11.74 -16.03 7.96
C GLY A 73 11.65 -15.56 9.41
N THR A 74 11.93 -14.28 9.68
CA THR A 74 11.92 -13.73 11.05
C THR A 74 10.79 -12.74 11.20
N TYR A 75 9.87 -13.05 12.11
CA TYR A 75 8.81 -12.14 12.53
C TYR A 75 9.23 -11.51 13.85
N PHE A 76 9.55 -10.22 13.81
CA PHE A 76 9.97 -9.49 15.00
C PHE A 76 8.77 -9.13 15.86
N ASP A 77 8.95 -9.21 17.19
CA ASP A 77 7.94 -8.85 18.19
C ASP A 77 8.58 -7.95 19.27
N PHE A 78 9.12 -6.82 18.83
CA PHE A 78 9.62 -5.76 19.70
C PHE A 78 8.77 -4.49 19.49
N PRO A 79 8.66 -3.62 20.52
CA PRO A 79 7.90 -2.38 20.39
C PRO A 79 8.51 -1.43 19.35
N ILE A 80 7.65 -0.73 18.60
CA ILE A 80 8.07 0.33 17.67
C ILE A 80 8.29 1.62 18.47
N ASP A 81 9.51 1.82 18.95
CA ASP A 81 9.92 3.01 19.69
C ASP A 81 11.37 3.41 19.38
N ARG A 82 11.78 4.61 19.81
CA ARG A 82 13.12 5.14 19.52
C ARG A 82 14.25 4.35 20.19
N SER A 83 14.00 3.71 21.32
CA SER A 83 14.99 2.89 22.03
C SER A 83 15.22 1.53 21.36
N SER A 84 14.31 1.08 20.48
CA SER A 84 14.50 -0.13 19.66
C SER A 84 15.56 0.02 18.55
N LEU A 85 16.13 1.21 18.34
CA LEU A 85 17.18 1.46 17.34
C LEU A 85 18.61 1.19 17.86
N GLY A 86 18.76 0.82 19.13
CA GLY A 86 20.05 0.60 19.81
C GLY A 86 20.54 1.80 20.61
#